data_AF-A0A626XJL9-F1
#
_entry.id   AF-A0A626XJL9-F1
#
_cell.length_a   1.000
_cell.length_b   1.000
_cell.length_c   1.000
_cell.angle_alpha   90.00
_cell.angle_beta   90.00
_cell.angle_gamma   90.00
#
_symmetry.space_group_name_H-M   'P 1'
#
loop_
_entity.id
_entity.type
_entity.pdbx_description
1 polymer ?
#
loop_
_entity_poly.entity_id
_entity_poly.type
_entity_poly.pdbx_seq_one_letter_code
_entity_poly.pdbx_strand_id
1 'polypeptide(L)'
;NKAGTPVAGLLIVGVLMTIFQFSSMSPNAAKEFGLVSSVSVIFTLVPYLYTCAALLLLGHGHFGKARPLYLLITFVAFVYCIWAVIGSGAKEVMWSFVTLMVITALYALNYNRIHKNPYPLDAPVKQD
;
A
#
# COMPACT_ATOMS: atom_id res chain seq x y z
N ASN A 1 21.25 -4.39 14.72
CA ASN A 1 22.17 -4.30 15.89
C ASN A 1 21.98 -5.56 16.75
N LYS A 2 22.65 -5.73 17.90
CA LYS A 2 22.44 -6.91 18.77
C LYS A 2 21.02 -7.00 19.37
N ALA A 3 20.23 -5.93 19.31
CA ALA A 3 18.85 -5.87 19.79
C ALA A 3 17.80 -6.13 18.69
N GLY A 4 18.21 -6.51 17.46
CA GLY A 4 17.28 -6.76 16.35
C GLY A 4 16.67 -5.51 15.71
N THR A 5 17.03 -4.31 16.16
CA THR A 5 16.54 -3.05 15.56
C THR A 5 17.14 -2.86 14.15
N PRO A 6 16.34 -2.47 13.14
CA PRO A 6 16.78 -2.25 11.77
C PRO A 6 17.48 -0.88 11.60
N VAL A 7 18.66 -0.70 12.21
CA VAL A 7 19.40 0.59 12.23
C VAL A 7 19.66 1.13 10.83
N ALA A 8 20.10 0.29 9.88
CA ALA A 8 20.33 0.73 8.49
C ALA A 8 19.05 1.24 7.82
N GLY A 9 17.90 0.60 8.07
CA GLY A 9 16.60 1.05 7.57
C GLY A 9 16.21 2.41 8.15
N LEU A 10 16.40 2.61 9.46
CA LEU A 10 16.14 3.90 10.11
C LEU A 10 17.03 5.02 9.56
N LEU A 11 18.30 4.74 9.28
CA LEU A 11 19.22 5.71 8.67
C LEU A 11 18.77 6.09 7.25
N ILE A 12 18.35 5.12 6.43
CA ILE A 12 17.81 5.38 5.09
C ILE A 12 16.57 6.28 5.19
N VAL A 13 15.63 5.98 6.10
CA VAL A 13 14.44 6.82 6.31
C VAL A 13 14.85 8.24 6.74
N GLY A 14 15.79 8.38 7.68
CA GLY A 14 16.27 9.68 8.14
C GLY A 14 16.89 10.53 7.02
N VAL A 15 17.71 9.92 6.16
CA VAL A 15 18.29 10.59 4.98
C VAL A 15 17.20 11.03 4.01
N LEU A 16 16.24 10.15 3.70
CA LEU A 16 15.12 10.49 2.80
C LEU A 16 14.27 11.63 3.35
N MET A 17 13.92 11.60 4.64
CA MET A 17 13.19 12.69 5.31
C MET A 17 13.96 14.02 5.23
N THR A 18 15.28 13.97 5.42
CA THR A 18 16.14 15.17 5.34
C THR A 18 16.15 15.77 3.94
N ILE A 19 16.25 14.93 2.89
CA ILE A 19 16.20 15.37 1.48
C ILE A 19 14.85 16.04 1.17
N PHE A 20 13.73 15.42 1.57
CA PHE A 20 12.40 16.00 1.33
C PHE A 20 12.15 17.27 2.15
N GLN A 21 12.75 17.41 3.33
CA GLN A 21 12.66 18.64 4.13
C GLN A 21 13.27 19.85 3.41
N PHE A 22 14.38 19.68 2.69
CA PHE A 22 14.93 20.76 1.86
C PHE A 22 13.96 21.19 0.75
N SER A 23 13.11 20.27 0.28
CA SER A 23 12.08 20.56 -0.73
C SER A 23 10.95 21.43 -0.18
N SER A 24 10.83 21.64 1.14
CA SER A 24 9.82 22.53 1.71
C SER A 24 10.32 23.98 1.93
N MET A 25 11.57 24.29 1.57
CA MET A 25 12.17 25.61 1.86
C MET A 25 11.75 26.72 0.89
N SER A 26 11.27 26.36 -0.31
CA SER A 26 10.77 27.32 -1.31
C SER A 26 9.24 27.28 -1.38
N PRO A 27 8.54 28.41 -1.56
CA PRO A 27 7.08 28.45 -1.68
C PRO A 27 6.52 27.55 -2.79
N ASN A 28 7.25 27.42 -3.90
CA ASN A 28 6.82 26.56 -5.02
C ASN A 28 7.00 25.08 -4.68
N ALA A 29 8.16 24.72 -4.11
CA ALA A 29 8.48 23.34 -3.76
C ALA A 29 7.63 22.85 -2.56
N ALA A 30 7.28 23.73 -1.63
CA ALA A 30 6.35 23.44 -0.53
C ALA A 30 4.94 23.08 -1.02
N LYS A 31 4.44 23.71 -2.10
CA LYS A 31 3.14 23.35 -2.70
C LYS A 31 3.16 21.94 -3.28
N GLU A 32 4.23 21.58 -4.00
CA GLU A 32 4.41 20.23 -4.54
C GLU A 32 4.55 19.20 -3.41
N PHE A 33 5.26 19.53 -2.34
CA PHE A 33 5.35 18.67 -1.15
C PHE A 33 3.97 18.46 -0.50
N GLY A 34 3.12 19.48 -0.45
CA GLY A 34 1.74 19.36 0.04
C GLY A 34 0.90 18.36 -0.75
N LEU A 35 1.08 18.31 -2.08
CA LEU A 35 0.43 17.28 -2.92
C LEU A 35 0.96 15.88 -2.58
N VAL A 36 2.28 15.71 -2.47
CA VAL A 36 2.90 14.43 -2.10
C VAL A 36 2.43 13.95 -0.72
N SER A 37 2.33 14.87 0.25
CA SER A 37 1.83 14.58 1.58
C SER A 37 0.38 14.10 1.54
N SER A 38 -0.48 14.76 0.77
CA SER A 38 -1.89 14.38 0.62
C SER A 38 -2.05 13.01 -0.05
N VAL A 39 -1.27 12.73 -1.09
CA VAL A 39 -1.17 11.39 -1.73
C VAL A 39 -0.75 10.31 -0.72
N SER A 40 0.16 10.62 0.20
CA SER A 40 0.63 9.67 1.21
C SER A 40 -0.48 9.25 2.19
N VAL A 41 -1.45 10.13 2.47
CA VAL A 41 -2.62 9.80 3.29
C VAL A 41 -3.46 8.73 2.61
N ILE A 42 -3.71 8.85 1.30
CA ILE A 42 -4.45 7.86 0.52
C ILE A 42 -3.73 6.50 0.54
N PHE A 43 -2.39 6.48 0.55
CA PHE A 43 -1.64 5.22 0.67
C PHE A 43 -1.90 4.46 1.97
N THR A 44 -2.29 5.14 3.04
CA THR A 44 -2.67 4.45 4.30
C THR A 44 -4.03 3.76 4.22
N LEU A 45 -4.92 4.20 3.32
CA LEU A 45 -6.25 3.61 3.13
C LEU A 45 -6.20 2.27 2.41
N VAL A 46 -5.22 2.05 1.52
CA VAL A 46 -5.07 0.78 0.79
C VAL A 46 -4.82 -0.40 1.75
N PRO A 47 -3.88 -0.33 2.70
CA PRO A 47 -3.73 -1.33 3.76
C PRO A 47 -4.99 -1.53 4.62
N TYR A 48 -5.77 -0.47 4.89
CA TYR A 48 -7.02 -0.60 5.65
C TYR A 48 -8.05 -1.45 4.90
N LEU A 49 -8.21 -1.22 3.61
CA LEU A 49 -9.07 -2.04 2.75
C LEU A 49 -8.60 -3.50 2.71
N TYR A 50 -7.30 -3.74 2.54
CA TYR A 50 -6.75 -5.11 2.55
C TYR A 50 -6.93 -5.79 3.90
N THR A 51 -6.82 -5.06 5.01
CA THR A 51 -7.07 -5.60 6.35
C THR A 51 -8.53 -5.97 6.55
N CYS A 52 -9.47 -5.16 6.07
CA CYS A 52 -10.90 -5.45 6.09
C CYS A 52 -11.21 -6.73 5.28
N ALA A 53 -10.65 -6.84 4.07
CA ALA A 53 -10.79 -8.04 3.26
C ALA A 53 -10.17 -9.27 3.94
N ALA A 54 -8.95 -9.13 4.48
CA ALA A 54 -8.25 -10.20 5.17
C ALA A 54 -9.01 -10.70 6.40
N LEU A 55 -9.64 -9.81 7.17
CA LEU A 55 -10.47 -10.21 8.31
C LEU A 55 -11.60 -11.14 7.86
N LEU A 56 -12.31 -10.81 6.79
CA LEU A 56 -13.41 -11.65 6.30
C LEU A 56 -12.90 -12.93 5.63
N LEU A 57 -11.82 -12.88 4.85
CA LEU A 57 -11.28 -14.02 4.12
C LEU A 57 -10.58 -15.02 5.03
N LEU A 58 -9.79 -14.57 6.00
CA LEU A 58 -9.02 -15.43 6.91
C LEU A 58 -9.77 -15.73 8.22
N GLY A 59 -10.58 -14.80 8.69
CA GLY A 59 -11.24 -14.88 10.00
C GLY A 59 -12.62 -15.57 10.01
N HIS A 60 -13.21 -15.90 8.86
CA HIS A 60 -14.59 -16.40 8.77
C HIS A 60 -14.88 -17.64 9.65
N GLY A 61 -13.91 -18.52 9.84
CA GLY A 61 -14.03 -19.70 10.72
C GLY A 61 -14.03 -19.38 12.22
N HIS A 62 -13.64 -18.17 12.62
CA HIS A 62 -13.47 -17.77 14.03
C HIS A 62 -14.60 -16.87 14.54
N PHE A 63 -15.55 -16.47 13.69
CA PHE A 63 -16.59 -15.51 14.08
C PHE A 63 -17.74 -16.11 14.90
N GLY A 64 -17.96 -17.42 14.80
CA GLY A 64 -19.05 -18.11 15.50
C GLY A 64 -20.41 -17.41 15.33
N LYS A 65 -21.14 -17.20 16.44
CA LYS A 65 -22.44 -16.52 16.45
C LYS A 65 -22.34 -14.99 16.25
N ALA A 66 -21.15 -14.41 16.41
CA ALA A 66 -20.92 -12.97 16.26
C ALA A 66 -20.65 -12.56 14.80
N ARG A 67 -20.68 -13.50 13.84
CA ARG A 67 -20.51 -13.23 12.41
C ARG A 67 -21.27 -12.00 11.86
N PRO A 68 -22.57 -11.77 12.14
CA PRO A 68 -23.25 -10.59 11.63
C PRO A 68 -22.65 -9.28 12.16
N LEU A 69 -22.13 -9.26 13.39
CA LEU A 69 -21.47 -8.09 13.97
C LEU A 69 -20.14 -7.80 13.27
N TYR A 70 -19.31 -8.83 13.04
CA TYR A 70 -18.06 -8.67 12.28
C TYR A 70 -18.33 -8.15 10.86
N LEU A 71 -19.35 -8.69 10.18
CA LEU A 71 -19.75 -8.20 8.86
C LEU A 71 -20.17 -6.73 8.89
N LEU A 72 -20.96 -6.31 9.88
CA LEU A 72 -21.38 -4.92 10.04
C LEU A 72 -20.17 -4.00 10.27
N ILE A 73 -19.28 -4.35 11.19
CA ILE A 73 -18.10 -3.53 11.51
C ILE A 73 -17.18 -3.42 10.30
N THR A 74 -16.90 -4.54 9.62
CA THR A 74 -16.06 -4.52 8.42
C THR A 74 -16.72 -3.73 7.28
N PHE A 75 -18.04 -3.82 7.13
CA PHE A 75 -18.77 -3.02 6.15
C PHE A 75 -18.63 -1.52 6.42
N VAL A 76 -18.80 -1.09 7.68
CA VAL A 76 -18.60 0.32 8.07
C VAL A 76 -17.15 0.77 7.80
N ALA A 77 -16.17 -0.09 8.07
CA ALA A 77 -14.76 0.22 7.78
C ALA A 77 -14.48 0.35 6.27
N PHE A 78 -15.11 -0.49 5.43
CA PHE A 78 -15.07 -0.35 3.97
C PHE A 78 -15.66 0.98 3.51
N VAL A 79 -16.87 1.31 4.00
CA VAL A 79 -17.53 2.59 3.67
C VAL A 79 -16.67 3.77 4.08
N TYR A 80 -16.05 3.73 5.27
CA TYR A 80 -15.12 4.78 5.72
C TYR A 80 -13.96 4.99 4.74
N CYS A 81 -13.28 3.90 4.34
CA CYS A 81 -12.13 4.00 3.43
C CYS A 81 -12.55 4.52 2.04
N ILE A 82 -13.67 4.03 1.51
CA ILE A 82 -14.19 4.46 0.20
C ILE A 82 -14.61 5.94 0.26
N TRP A 83 -15.33 6.33 1.31
CA TRP A 83 -15.77 7.71 1.51
C TRP A 83 -14.59 8.68 1.62
N ALA A 84 -13.52 8.30 2.32
CA ALA A 84 -12.31 9.12 2.42
C ALA A 84 -11.66 9.36 1.04
N VAL A 85 -11.61 8.34 0.18
CA VAL A 85 -11.11 8.50 -1.20
C VAL A 85 -12.04 9.38 -2.04
N ILE A 86 -13.36 9.21 -1.91
CA ILE A 86 -14.35 10.06 -2.61
C ILE A 86 -14.22 11.54 -2.20
N GLY A 87 -13.93 11.80 -0.92
CA GLY A 87 -13.71 13.15 -0.41
C GLY A 87 -12.32 13.74 -0.70
N SER A 88 -11.40 12.97 -1.30
CA SER A 88 -10.05 13.43 -1.62
C SER A 88 -10.00 14.19 -2.95
N GLY A 89 -8.94 14.98 -3.16
CA GLY A 89 -8.76 15.72 -4.40
C GLY A 89 -8.50 14.77 -5.58
N ALA A 90 -9.14 15.03 -6.74
CA ALA A 90 -8.99 14.19 -7.92
C ALA A 90 -7.53 14.02 -8.38
N LYS A 91 -6.71 15.08 -8.23
CA LYS A 91 -5.27 15.04 -8.54
C LYS A 91 -4.52 14.09 -7.62
N GLU A 92 -4.86 14.06 -6.33
CA GLU A 92 -4.24 13.18 -5.34
C GLU A 92 -4.57 11.72 -5.64
N VAL A 93 -5.86 11.42 -5.86
CA VAL A 93 -6.33 10.06 -6.21
C VAL A 93 -5.66 9.55 -7.49
N MET A 94 -5.55 10.41 -8.51
CA MET A 94 -4.86 10.08 -9.77
C MET A 94 -3.39 9.71 -9.50
N TRP A 95 -2.65 10.53 -8.75
CA TRP A 95 -1.24 10.24 -8.45
C TRP A 95 -1.09 8.98 -7.59
N SER A 96 -2.01 8.74 -6.65
CA SER A 96 -2.03 7.49 -5.89
C SER A 96 -2.18 6.28 -6.80
N PHE A 97 -3.09 6.35 -7.78
CA PHE A 97 -3.29 5.28 -8.77
C PHE A 97 -2.04 5.06 -9.64
N VAL A 98 -1.42 6.14 -10.13
CA VAL A 98 -0.17 6.06 -10.89
C VAL A 98 0.92 5.37 -10.07
N THR A 99 1.08 5.72 -8.79
CA THR A 99 2.06 5.06 -7.92
C THR A 99 1.78 3.57 -7.75
N LEU A 100 0.51 3.16 -7.63
CA LEU A 100 0.16 1.73 -7.58
C LEU A 100 0.59 0.99 -8.86
N MET A 101 0.37 1.58 -10.04
CA MET A 101 0.83 1.00 -11.30
C MET A 101 2.36 0.85 -11.35
N VAL A 102 3.08 1.87 -10.88
CA VAL A 102 4.55 1.83 -10.80
C VAL A 102 5.01 0.73 -9.84
N ILE A 103 4.37 0.57 -8.67
CA ILE A 103 4.69 -0.50 -7.72
C ILE A 103 4.47 -1.87 -8.38
N THR A 104 3.36 -2.07 -9.09
CA THR A 104 3.07 -3.33 -9.80
C THR A 104 4.12 -3.61 -10.87
N ALA A 105 4.51 -2.60 -11.66
CA ALA A 105 5.55 -2.75 -12.68
C ALA A 105 6.91 -3.11 -12.05
N LEU A 106 7.30 -2.41 -10.98
CA LEU A 106 8.53 -2.69 -10.24
C LEU A 106 8.52 -4.09 -9.64
N TYR A 107 7.37 -4.54 -9.10
CA TYR A 107 7.24 -5.90 -8.59
C TYR A 107 7.49 -6.94 -9.70
N ALA A 108 6.84 -6.79 -10.85
CA ALA A 108 7.02 -7.69 -11.98
C ALA A 108 8.47 -7.70 -12.48
N LEU A 109 9.11 -6.54 -12.60
CA LEU A 109 10.49 -6.42 -13.07
C LEU A 109 11.51 -7.03 -12.10
N ASN A 110 11.35 -6.80 -10.79
CA ASN A 110 12.32 -7.26 -9.79
C ASN A 110 12.09 -8.71 -9.35
N TYR A 111 10.86 -9.22 -9.40
CA TYR A 111 10.51 -10.55 -8.87
C TYR A 111 10.11 -11.58 -9.93
N ASN A 112 10.20 -11.29 -11.24
CA ASN A 112 9.79 -12.22 -12.31
C ASN A 112 10.36 -13.65 -12.22
N ARG A 113 11.57 -13.84 -11.68
CA ARG A 113 12.22 -15.17 -11.53
C ARG A 113 11.98 -15.84 -10.18
N ILE A 114 11.55 -15.08 -9.19
CA ILE A 114 11.43 -15.54 -7.79
C ILE A 114 9.95 -15.71 -7.40
N HIS A 115 9.04 -15.03 -8.10
CA HIS A 115 7.62 -15.09 -7.84
C HIS A 115 7.07 -16.50 -8.03
N LYS A 116 6.31 -16.97 -7.06
CA LYS A 116 5.62 -18.26 -7.11
C LYS A 116 4.25 -18.07 -7.73
N ASN A 117 4.09 -18.52 -8.97
CA ASN A 117 2.80 -18.48 -9.66
C ASN A 117 1.82 -19.47 -8.98
N PRO A 118 0.59 -19.03 -8.65
CA PRO A 118 -0.45 -19.94 -8.16
C PRO A 118 -0.77 -21.09 -9.13
N TYR A 119 -0.63 -20.82 -10.43
CA TYR A 119 -0.80 -21.78 -11.52
C TYR A 119 0.42 -21.66 -12.47
N PRO A 120 1.52 -22.38 -12.21
CA PRO A 120 2.73 -22.31 -13.03
C PRO A 120 2.52 -22.99 -14.38
N LEU A 121 3.19 -22.48 -15.42
CA LEU A 121 3.27 -23.15 -16.71
C LEU A 121 4.18 -24.37 -16.60
N ASP A 122 3.90 -25.41 -17.39
CA ASP A 122 4.80 -26.54 -17.55
C ASP A 122 6.17 -26.06 -18.05
N ALA A 123 7.22 -26.79 -17.69
CA ALA A 123 8.55 -26.51 -18.19
C ALA A 123 8.55 -26.52 -19.73
N PRO A 124 9.25 -25.60 -20.40
CA PRO A 124 9.31 -25.59 -21.85
C PRO A 124 9.80 -26.94 -22.36
N VAL A 125 9.07 -27.53 -23.30
CA VAL A 125 9.47 -28.77 -23.98
C VAL A 125 10.83 -28.50 -24.61
N LYS A 126 11.86 -29.26 -24.22
CA LYS A 126 13.15 -29.22 -24.90
C LYS A 126 12.92 -29.56 -26.36
N GLN A 127 13.12 -28.58 -27.24
CA GLN A 127 13.28 -28.85 -28.67
C GLN A 127 14.70 -29.40 -28.82
N ASP A 128 14.80 -30.72 -29.01
CA ASP A 128 16.03 -31.41 -29.39
C ASP A 128 16.47 -31.00 -30.81
#